data_AF-G9AHK0-F1
#
_entry.id   AF-G9AHK0-F1
#
_cell.length_a   1.000
_cell.length_b   1.000
_cell.length_c   1.000
_cell.angle_alpha   90.00
_cell.angle_beta   90.00
_cell.angle_gamma   90.00
#
_symmetry.space_group_name_H-M   'P 1'
#
loop_
_entity.id
_entity.type
_entity.pdbx_description
1 polymer ?
#
loop_
_entity_poly.entity_id
_entity_poly.type
_entity_poly.pdbx_seq_one_letter_code
_entity_poly.pdbx_strand_id
1 'polypeptide(L)'
;MKRTSISIRVSLSAIVSLLCLSAIALAGREVFVAWAKLADADQVESSNKTSDVLLSAAGDWAVERGITNAALAGKNPAPPETRKAIKQRRSQADAALAQAFQRIEEADAFEASDGDVANTKAMLEQIIGVRRRVDTDLDKPLASRDSTLPEQWVSTMTSLIMASQNLRVAAQFQPDTIETNISQIQDAKGAIWTMSEYAGRERALLGRAISGGRPLDTEALQTLAAYRGRVEQSWLAVAPYLSRKDADSDVLAAAAAVNETFFGSFEATREAVYQAGISGSPFPSTPRSGLRRLPAQSTCCLPWRKRPERPGAN
;
A
#
# COMPACT_ATOMS: atom_id res chain seq x y z
N MET A 1 40.99 -59.54 -23.56
CA MET A 1 40.71 -58.18 -23.06
C MET A 1 41.95 -57.67 -22.32
N LYS A 2 42.72 -56.74 -22.90
CA LYS A 2 43.89 -56.15 -22.23
C LYS A 2 43.40 -55.21 -21.12
N ARG A 3 43.69 -55.54 -19.85
CA ARG A 3 43.49 -54.61 -18.73
C ARG A 3 44.63 -53.60 -18.77
N THR A 4 44.36 -52.37 -19.20
CA THR A 4 45.28 -51.25 -19.05
C THR A 4 45.38 -50.88 -17.58
N SER A 5 46.51 -51.20 -16.94
CA SER A 5 46.79 -50.78 -15.56
C SER A 5 47.21 -49.32 -15.55
N ILE A 6 46.32 -48.42 -15.13
CA ILE A 6 46.64 -47.01 -14.89
C ILE A 6 47.60 -46.93 -13.70
N SER A 7 48.71 -46.19 -13.85
CA SER A 7 49.66 -45.96 -12.75
C SER A 7 49.00 -45.18 -11.61
N ILE A 8 49.25 -45.59 -10.36
CA ILE A 8 48.69 -44.96 -9.15
C ILE A 8 48.92 -43.44 -9.14
N ARG A 9 50.09 -42.98 -9.63
CA ARG A 9 50.42 -41.55 -9.71
C ARG A 9 49.52 -40.77 -10.66
N VAL A 10 49.19 -41.35 -11.82
CA VAL A 10 48.31 -40.73 -12.82
C VAL A 10 46.89 -40.67 -12.29
N SER A 11 46.42 -41.75 -11.66
CA SER A 11 45.09 -41.80 -11.03
C SER A 11 44.95 -40.74 -9.93
N LEU A 12 45.93 -40.65 -9.02
CA LEU A 12 45.91 -39.67 -7.92
C LEU A 12 45.98 -38.23 -8.44
N SER A 13 46.84 -37.96 -9.43
CA SER A 13 46.94 -36.62 -10.05
C SER A 13 45.66 -36.22 -10.78
N ALA A 14 45.00 -37.17 -11.45
CA ALA A 14 43.71 -36.93 -12.12
C ALA A 14 42.60 -36.62 -11.11
N ILE A 15 42.51 -37.36 -10.00
CA ILE A 15 41.52 -37.11 -8.94
C ILE A 15 41.75 -35.74 -8.30
N VAL A 16 43.00 -35.40 -7.94
CA VAL A 16 43.33 -34.09 -7.37
C VAL A 16 43.00 -32.97 -8.34
N SER A 17 43.35 -33.12 -9.63
CA SER A 17 43.03 -32.13 -10.66
C SER A 17 41.52 -31.95 -10.83
N LEU A 18 40.75 -33.04 -10.82
CA LEU A 18 39.29 -33.00 -10.89
C LEU A 18 38.68 -32.27 -9.67
N LEU A 19 39.19 -32.53 -8.47
CA LEU A 19 38.75 -31.85 -7.25
C LEU A 19 39.08 -30.35 -7.30
N CYS A 20 40.29 -29.98 -7.75
CA CYS A 20 40.69 -28.59 -7.94
C CYS A 20 39.81 -27.88 -8.97
N LEU A 21 39.56 -28.49 -10.13
CA LEU A 21 38.66 -27.94 -11.15
C LEU A 21 37.23 -27.78 -10.63
N SER A 22 36.74 -28.75 -9.86
CA SER A 22 35.41 -28.67 -9.25
C SER A 22 35.33 -27.53 -8.22
N ALA A 23 36.36 -27.36 -7.40
CA ALA A 23 36.44 -26.25 -6.45
C ALA A 23 36.48 -24.89 -7.16
N ILE A 24 37.26 -24.76 -8.24
CA ILE A 24 37.31 -23.55 -9.08
C ILE A 24 35.95 -23.27 -9.72
N ALA A 25 35.27 -24.30 -10.24
CA ALA A 25 33.95 -24.15 -10.84
C ALA A 25 32.89 -23.68 -9.81
N LEU A 26 32.90 -24.26 -8.60
CA LEU A 26 32.03 -23.82 -7.51
C LEU A 26 32.33 -22.40 -7.07
N ALA A 27 33.61 -22.05 -6.86
CA ALA A 27 34.01 -20.69 -6.51
C ALA A 27 33.62 -19.68 -7.60
N GLY A 28 33.81 -20.02 -8.87
CA GLY A 28 33.40 -19.19 -10.00
C GLY A 28 31.89 -18.96 -10.04
N ARG A 29 31.09 -20.00 -9.76
CA ARG A 29 29.64 -19.88 -9.61
C ARG A 29 29.26 -18.94 -8.46
N GLU A 30 29.87 -19.08 -7.30
CA GLU A 30 29.59 -18.22 -6.14
C GLU A 30 29.96 -16.76 -6.43
N VAL A 31 31.07 -16.51 -7.13
CA VAL A 31 31.45 -15.17 -7.57
C VAL A 31 30.40 -14.59 -8.52
N PHE A 32 29.89 -15.38 -9.48
CA PHE A 32 28.84 -14.93 -10.40
C PHE A 32 27.53 -14.60 -9.67
N VAL A 33 27.11 -15.46 -8.72
CA VAL A 33 25.92 -15.22 -7.89
C VAL A 33 26.09 -13.98 -7.02
N ALA A 34 27.27 -13.80 -6.41
CA ALA A 34 27.57 -12.62 -5.59
C ALA A 34 27.56 -11.34 -6.44
N TRP A 35 28.06 -11.40 -7.68
CA TRP A 35 28.01 -10.27 -8.61
C TRP A 35 26.58 -9.89 -8.99
N ALA A 36 25.73 -10.87 -9.31
CA ALA A 36 24.32 -10.61 -9.59
C ALA A 36 23.60 -9.96 -8.40
N LYS A 37 23.85 -10.46 -7.18
CA LYS A 37 23.31 -9.87 -5.94
C LYS A 37 23.77 -8.43 -5.70
N LEU A 38 25.00 -8.11 -6.08
CA LEU A 38 25.52 -6.74 -5.98
C LEU A 38 24.76 -5.80 -6.92
N ALA A 39 24.52 -6.24 -8.17
CA ALA A 39 23.73 -5.46 -9.13
C ALA A 39 22.29 -5.21 -8.63
N ASP A 40 21.64 -6.23 -8.07
CA ASP A 40 20.32 -6.07 -7.44
C ASP A 40 20.36 -5.11 -6.24
N ALA A 41 21.41 -5.17 -5.41
CA ALA A 41 21.57 -4.29 -4.26
C ALA A 41 21.73 -2.82 -4.67
N ASP A 42 22.46 -2.54 -5.76
CA ASP A 42 22.60 -1.18 -6.31
C ASP A 42 21.24 -0.63 -6.78
N GLN A 43 20.40 -1.47 -7.40
CA GLN A 43 19.05 -1.09 -7.80
C GLN A 43 18.11 -0.86 -6.61
N VAL A 44 18.21 -1.71 -5.58
CA VAL A 44 17.49 -1.50 -4.31
C VAL A 44 17.91 -0.17 -3.68
N GLU A 45 19.21 0.13 -3.61
CA GLU A 45 19.70 1.40 -3.07
C GLU A 45 19.17 2.60 -3.88
N SER A 46 19.22 2.53 -5.21
CA SER A 46 18.71 3.57 -6.11
C SER A 46 17.21 3.82 -5.90
N SER A 47 16.40 2.76 -5.86
CA SER A 47 14.96 2.87 -5.60
C SER A 47 14.65 3.38 -4.19
N ASN A 48 15.46 3.03 -3.19
CA ASN A 48 15.31 3.54 -1.84
C ASN A 48 15.59 5.03 -1.76
N LYS A 49 16.57 5.56 -2.51
CA LYS A 49 16.81 7.01 -2.60
C LYS A 49 15.61 7.75 -3.20
N THR A 50 14.95 7.20 -4.22
CA THR A 50 13.68 7.75 -4.73
C THR A 50 12.59 7.72 -3.65
N SER A 51 12.53 6.64 -2.88
CA SER A 51 11.58 6.51 -1.77
C SER A 51 11.82 7.53 -0.66
N ASP A 52 13.07 7.82 -0.31
CA ASP A 52 13.44 8.82 0.69
C ASP A 52 13.00 10.23 0.27
N VAL A 53 13.19 10.57 -1.01
CA VAL A 53 12.77 11.87 -1.56
C VAL A 53 11.25 12.01 -1.56
N LEU A 54 10.50 10.97 -1.98
CA LEU A 54 9.03 10.97 -1.91
C LEU A 54 8.53 11.04 -0.46
N LEU A 55 9.20 10.38 0.48
CA LEU A 55 8.87 10.45 1.89
C LEU A 55 9.11 11.86 2.47
N SER A 56 10.20 12.53 2.05
CA SER A 56 10.45 13.92 2.40
C SER A 56 9.34 14.84 1.90
N ALA A 57 8.91 14.69 0.64
CA ALA A 57 7.83 15.47 0.06
C ALA A 57 6.51 15.29 0.85
N ALA A 58 6.15 14.03 1.14
CA ALA A 58 4.98 13.70 1.95
C ALA A 58 5.04 14.30 3.36
N GLY A 59 6.22 14.30 3.99
CA GLY A 59 6.46 14.91 5.29
C GLY A 59 6.22 16.43 5.28
N ASP A 60 6.79 17.14 4.30
CA ASP A 60 6.61 18.58 4.17
C ASP A 60 5.16 18.96 3.82
N TRP A 61 4.48 18.22 2.94
CA TRP A 61 3.05 18.42 2.69
C TRP A 61 2.18 18.13 3.92
N ALA A 62 2.51 17.13 4.73
CA ALA A 62 1.78 16.86 5.96
C ALA A 62 1.88 18.03 6.95
N VAL A 63 3.05 18.67 7.04
CA VAL A 63 3.24 19.90 7.81
C VAL A 63 2.46 21.05 7.18
N GLU A 64 2.58 21.29 5.86
CA GLU A 64 1.81 22.32 5.13
C GLU A 64 0.31 22.17 5.38
N ARG A 65 -0.22 20.93 5.27
CA ARG A 65 -1.63 20.59 5.53
C ARG A 65 -2.05 21.06 6.91
N GLY A 66 -1.29 20.68 7.94
CA GLY A 66 -1.61 20.96 9.34
C GLY A 66 -1.54 22.44 9.70
N ILE A 67 -0.44 23.11 9.37
CA ILE A 67 -0.25 24.53 9.70
C ILE A 67 -1.26 25.41 8.95
N THR A 68 -1.56 25.06 7.69
CA THR A 68 -2.53 25.81 6.88
C THR A 68 -3.94 25.61 7.41
N ASN A 69 -4.32 24.38 7.76
CA ASN A 69 -5.65 24.11 8.33
C ASN A 69 -5.85 24.86 9.65
N ALA A 70 -4.84 24.85 10.54
CA ALA A 70 -4.88 25.62 11.77
C ALA A 70 -4.98 27.14 11.52
N ALA A 71 -4.26 27.65 10.52
CA ALA A 71 -4.30 29.06 10.15
C ALA A 71 -5.67 29.47 9.57
N LEU A 72 -6.27 28.63 8.72
CA LEU A 72 -7.61 28.82 8.15
C LEU A 72 -8.71 28.80 9.23
N ALA A 73 -8.53 28.06 10.32
CA ALA A 73 -9.42 28.08 11.48
C ALA A 73 -9.21 29.28 12.43
N GLY A 74 -8.09 30.01 12.30
CA GLY A 74 -7.76 31.14 13.16
C GLY A 74 -8.68 32.36 12.97
N LYS A 75 -9.00 33.08 14.05
CA LYS A 75 -9.91 34.26 14.01
C LYS A 75 -9.37 35.41 13.15
N ASN A 76 -8.07 35.66 13.23
CA ASN A 76 -7.39 36.78 12.58
C ASN A 76 -6.68 36.33 11.30
N PRO A 77 -6.31 37.26 10.41
CA PRO A 77 -5.36 36.98 9.33
C PRO A 77 -4.12 36.24 9.84
N ALA A 78 -3.63 35.30 9.04
CA ALA A 78 -2.48 34.48 9.39
C ALA A 78 -1.23 35.36 9.60
N PRO A 79 -0.46 35.16 10.68
CA PRO A 79 0.76 35.91 10.90
C PRO A 79 1.75 35.76 9.74
N PRO A 80 2.58 36.78 9.44
CA PRO A 80 3.60 36.70 8.40
C PRO A 80 4.50 35.47 8.51
N GLU A 81 4.90 35.11 9.72
CA GLU A 81 5.74 33.93 9.99
C GLU A 81 5.04 32.62 9.63
N THR A 82 3.74 32.49 9.91
CA THR A 82 2.95 31.31 9.51
C THR A 82 2.88 31.19 7.99
N ARG A 83 2.61 32.30 7.28
CA ARG A 83 2.60 32.31 5.81
C ARG A 83 3.97 31.97 5.22
N LYS A 84 5.05 32.46 5.84
CA LYS A 84 6.43 32.13 5.46
C LYS A 84 6.71 30.63 5.66
N ALA A 85 6.32 30.05 6.79
CA ALA A 85 6.46 28.62 7.06
C ALA A 85 5.68 27.76 6.05
N ILE A 86 4.45 28.15 5.69
CA ILE A 86 3.66 27.50 4.64
C ILE A 86 4.41 27.50 3.31
N LYS A 87 4.88 28.67 2.86
CA LYS A 87 5.61 28.81 1.59
C LYS A 87 6.91 28.00 1.58
N GLN A 88 7.62 27.95 2.71
CA GLN A 88 8.85 27.17 2.83
C GLN A 88 8.57 25.66 2.67
N ARG A 89 7.60 25.12 3.41
CA ARG A 89 7.23 23.69 3.32
C ARG A 89 6.75 23.32 1.93
N ARG A 90 5.91 24.18 1.33
CA ARG A 90 5.47 24.05 -0.06
C ARG A 90 6.65 23.92 -1.02
N SER A 91 7.60 24.85 -0.96
CA SER A 91 8.77 24.84 -1.85
C SER A 91 9.65 23.60 -1.66
N GLN A 92 9.81 23.12 -0.42
CA GLN A 92 10.60 21.92 -0.12
C GLN A 92 9.92 20.66 -0.68
N ALA A 93 8.61 20.53 -0.44
CA ALA A 93 7.85 19.39 -0.91
C ALA A 93 7.77 19.31 -2.44
N ASP A 94 7.49 20.44 -3.10
CA ASP A 94 7.37 20.51 -4.56
C ASP A 94 8.73 20.24 -5.23
N ALA A 95 9.84 20.71 -4.65
CA ALA A 95 11.19 20.40 -5.14
C ALA A 95 11.56 18.92 -4.97
N ALA A 96 11.22 18.32 -3.82
CA ALA A 96 11.42 16.90 -3.58
C ALA A 96 10.61 16.05 -4.58
N LEU A 97 9.33 16.38 -4.81
CA LEU A 97 8.52 15.67 -5.80
C LEU A 97 9.11 15.78 -7.22
N ALA A 98 9.58 16.97 -7.62
CA ALA A 98 10.24 17.14 -8.92
C ALA A 98 11.50 16.26 -9.05
N GLN A 99 12.32 16.19 -8.01
CA GLN A 99 13.47 15.31 -7.97
C GLN A 99 13.07 13.82 -8.05
N ALA A 100 11.98 13.43 -7.39
CA ALA A 100 11.49 12.06 -7.48
C ALA A 100 11.04 11.71 -8.90
N PHE A 101 10.33 12.60 -9.59
CA PHE A 101 9.95 12.39 -10.99
C PHE A 101 11.17 12.25 -11.90
N GLN A 102 12.19 13.10 -11.73
CA GLN A 102 13.43 12.98 -12.49
C GLN A 102 14.10 11.62 -12.26
N ARG A 103 14.22 11.18 -11.01
CA ARG A 103 14.80 9.86 -10.69
C ARG A 103 14.01 8.71 -11.32
N ILE A 104 12.68 8.80 -11.31
CA ILE A 104 11.81 7.78 -11.92
C ILE A 104 11.99 7.74 -13.43
N GLU A 105 12.10 8.89 -14.08
CA GLU A 105 12.31 9.01 -15.53
C GLU A 105 13.69 8.52 -15.98
N GLU A 106 14.73 8.74 -15.17
CA GLU A 106 16.12 8.38 -15.50
C GLU A 106 16.46 6.91 -15.26
N ALA A 107 15.65 6.15 -14.51
CA ALA A 107 16.00 4.76 -14.21
C ALA A 107 15.27 3.76 -15.09
N ASP A 108 16.06 3.00 -15.84
CA ASP A 108 15.61 1.90 -16.70
C ASP A 108 14.94 0.76 -15.92
N ALA A 109 15.23 0.64 -14.62
CA ALA A 109 14.77 -0.44 -13.74
C ALA A 109 13.52 -0.09 -12.91
N PHE A 110 12.99 1.13 -13.00
CA PHE A 110 11.75 1.47 -12.31
C PHE A 110 10.56 0.88 -13.06
N GLU A 111 9.85 -0.05 -12.42
CA GLU A 111 8.55 -0.54 -12.90
C GLU A 111 7.38 0.31 -12.36
N ALA A 112 7.58 1.63 -12.19
CA ALA A 112 6.49 2.50 -11.82
C ALA A 112 5.42 2.51 -12.93
N SER A 113 4.15 2.38 -12.57
CA SER A 113 3.06 2.50 -13.55
C SER A 113 2.98 3.95 -14.04
N ASP A 114 2.93 4.16 -15.36
CA ASP A 114 2.64 5.47 -15.96
C ASP A 114 1.39 6.11 -15.35
N GLY A 115 0.44 5.28 -14.92
CA GLY A 115 -0.78 5.70 -14.22
C GLY A 115 -0.51 6.35 -12.85
N ASP A 116 0.44 5.84 -12.07
CA ASP A 116 0.76 6.40 -10.75
C ASP A 116 1.49 7.75 -10.87
N VAL A 117 2.38 7.87 -11.86
CA VAL A 117 3.04 9.14 -12.20
C VAL A 117 2.00 10.16 -12.66
N ALA A 118 1.12 9.78 -13.59
CA ALA A 118 0.08 10.67 -14.11
C ALA A 118 -0.92 11.10 -13.01
N ASN A 119 -1.35 10.17 -12.15
CA ASN A 119 -2.23 10.47 -11.04
C ASN A 119 -1.59 11.43 -10.03
N THR A 120 -0.31 11.22 -9.69
CA THR A 120 0.41 12.12 -8.78
C THR A 120 0.55 13.53 -9.35
N LYS A 121 0.84 13.65 -10.66
CA LYS A 121 0.85 14.94 -11.37
C LYS A 121 -0.51 15.63 -11.33
N ALA A 122 -1.59 14.89 -11.59
CA ALA A 122 -2.96 15.43 -11.52
C ALA A 122 -3.32 15.93 -10.11
N MET A 123 -2.95 15.20 -9.05
CA MET A 123 -3.18 15.66 -7.67
C MET A 123 -2.35 16.91 -7.33
N LEU A 124 -1.13 17.02 -7.87
CA LEU A 124 -0.29 18.22 -7.71
C LEU A 124 -0.95 19.44 -8.38
N GLU A 125 -1.51 19.28 -9.57
CA GLU A 125 -2.22 20.37 -10.26
C GLU A 125 -3.45 20.83 -9.47
N GLN A 126 -4.22 19.89 -8.89
CA GLN A 126 -5.35 20.20 -8.03
C GLN A 126 -4.93 21.02 -6.81
N ILE A 127 -3.84 20.64 -6.12
CA ILE A 127 -3.39 21.40 -4.94
C ILE A 127 -2.90 22.80 -5.31
N ILE A 128 -2.24 22.97 -6.47
CA ILE A 128 -1.82 24.30 -6.96
C ILE A 128 -3.06 25.20 -7.17
N GLY A 129 -4.18 24.65 -7.64
CA GLY A 129 -5.45 25.35 -7.72
C GLY A 129 -5.97 25.81 -6.36
N VAL A 130 -5.99 24.92 -5.37
CA VAL A 130 -6.51 25.21 -4.02
C VAL A 130 -5.59 26.16 -3.24
N ARG A 131 -4.27 26.04 -3.37
CA ARG A 131 -3.26 26.89 -2.70
C ARG A 131 -3.50 28.38 -2.94
N ARG A 132 -3.92 28.79 -4.15
CA ARG A 132 -4.22 30.19 -4.47
C ARG A 132 -5.40 30.75 -3.65
N ARG A 133 -6.46 29.94 -3.48
CA ARG A 133 -7.62 30.30 -2.65
C ARG A 133 -7.25 30.36 -1.18
N VAL A 134 -6.47 29.38 -0.72
CA VAL A 134 -5.91 29.35 0.65
C VAL A 134 -5.11 30.61 0.93
N ASP A 135 -4.14 30.96 0.08
CA ASP A 135 -3.28 32.12 0.30
C ASP A 135 -4.11 33.41 0.38
N THR A 136 -5.18 33.52 -0.41
CA THR A 136 -6.14 34.64 -0.36
C THR A 136 -6.92 34.70 0.96
N ASP A 137 -7.39 33.56 1.46
CA ASP A 137 -8.19 33.49 2.69
C ASP A 137 -7.36 33.63 3.96
N LEU A 138 -6.09 33.24 3.91
CA LEU A 138 -5.15 33.45 5.01
C LEU A 138 -4.94 34.94 5.32
N ASP A 139 -5.19 35.84 4.37
CA ASP A 139 -5.08 37.30 4.60
C ASP A 139 -6.36 37.92 5.17
N LYS A 140 -7.44 37.14 5.31
CA LYS A 140 -8.74 37.61 5.79
C LYS A 140 -8.99 37.23 7.25
N PRO A 141 -9.84 37.97 7.98
CA PRO A 141 -10.42 37.48 9.23
C PRO A 141 -11.38 36.31 8.96
N LEU A 142 -11.61 35.47 9.96
CA LEU A 142 -12.40 34.23 9.83
C LEU A 142 -13.78 34.45 9.20
N ALA A 143 -14.47 35.54 9.57
CA ALA A 143 -15.82 35.85 9.08
C ALA A 143 -15.89 36.14 7.56
N SER A 144 -14.75 36.41 6.92
CA SER A 144 -14.67 36.71 5.48
C SER A 144 -14.00 35.61 4.66
N ARG A 145 -13.71 34.46 5.28
CA ARG A 145 -13.15 33.27 4.62
C ARG A 145 -14.25 32.39 4.06
N ASP A 146 -13.91 31.62 3.05
CA ASP A 146 -14.74 30.55 2.53
C ASP A 146 -14.80 29.41 3.55
N SER A 147 -16.00 29.16 4.09
CA SER A 147 -16.23 28.14 5.12
C SER A 147 -16.01 26.71 4.62
N THR A 148 -16.02 26.48 3.30
CA THR A 148 -15.80 25.16 2.70
C THR A 148 -14.31 24.85 2.45
N LEU A 149 -13.48 25.89 2.43
CA LEU A 149 -12.07 25.78 2.05
C LEU A 149 -11.23 24.92 3.01
N PRO A 150 -11.40 24.94 4.34
CA PRO A 150 -10.62 24.09 5.24
C PRO A 150 -10.79 22.59 4.96
N GLU A 151 -12.03 22.15 4.74
CA GLU A 151 -12.34 20.75 4.43
C GLU A 151 -11.78 20.35 3.07
N GLN A 152 -12.00 21.18 2.05
CA GLN A 152 -11.44 20.97 0.72
C GLN A 152 -9.91 20.90 0.75
N TRP A 153 -9.26 21.80 1.50
CA TRP A 153 -7.82 21.84 1.66
C TRP A 153 -7.27 20.54 2.25
N VAL A 154 -7.84 20.09 3.37
CA VAL A 154 -7.40 18.86 4.03
C VAL A 154 -7.59 17.67 3.12
N SER A 155 -8.74 17.58 2.44
CA SER A 155 -9.04 16.50 1.49
C SER A 155 -8.05 16.47 0.31
N THR A 156 -7.90 17.58 -0.43
CA THR A 156 -7.02 17.65 -1.60
C THR A 156 -5.55 17.39 -1.24
N MET A 157 -5.06 17.94 -0.13
CA MET A 157 -3.68 17.69 0.30
C MET A 157 -3.46 16.24 0.73
N THR A 158 -4.47 15.61 1.35
CA THR A 158 -4.42 14.19 1.69
C THR A 158 -4.36 13.32 0.43
N SER A 159 -5.14 13.64 -0.60
CA SER A 159 -5.11 12.91 -1.88
C SER A 159 -3.73 12.99 -2.55
N LEU A 160 -3.06 14.15 -2.54
CA LEU A 160 -1.69 14.27 -3.05
C LEU A 160 -0.70 13.41 -2.24
N ILE A 161 -0.77 13.46 -0.91
CA ILE A 161 0.09 12.64 -0.04
C ILE A 161 -0.12 11.15 -0.35
N MET A 162 -1.37 10.70 -0.46
CA MET A 162 -1.68 9.29 -0.76
C MET A 162 -1.24 8.88 -2.17
N ALA A 163 -1.41 9.74 -3.18
CA ALA A 163 -0.90 9.49 -4.53
C ALA A 163 0.64 9.35 -4.53
N SER A 164 1.34 10.21 -3.80
CA SER A 164 2.81 10.13 -3.68
C SER A 164 3.28 8.87 -2.95
N GLN A 165 2.52 8.40 -1.97
CA GLN A 165 2.77 7.13 -1.28
C GLN A 165 2.60 5.94 -2.24
N ASN A 166 1.56 5.95 -3.07
CA ASN A 166 1.34 4.89 -4.06
C ASN A 166 2.46 4.88 -5.09
N LEU A 167 2.83 6.05 -5.62
CA LEU A 167 3.97 6.20 -6.52
C LEU A 167 5.26 5.69 -5.88
N ARG A 168 5.48 5.97 -4.59
CA ARG A 168 6.65 5.47 -3.84
C ARG A 168 6.70 3.94 -3.84
N VAL A 169 5.58 3.29 -3.55
CA VAL A 169 5.48 1.82 -3.54
C VAL A 169 5.68 1.25 -4.95
N ALA A 170 5.05 1.85 -5.96
CA ALA A 170 5.18 1.44 -7.36
C ALA A 170 6.61 1.62 -7.89
N ALA A 171 7.34 2.62 -7.40
CA ALA A 171 8.73 2.86 -7.75
C ALA A 171 9.72 2.00 -6.94
N GLN A 172 9.31 1.03 -6.12
CA GLN A 172 10.27 0.17 -5.43
C GLN A 172 10.85 -0.88 -6.37
N PHE A 173 12.18 -0.98 -6.44
CA PHE A 173 12.81 -2.11 -7.10
C PHE A 173 12.75 -3.33 -6.19
N GLN A 174 12.29 -4.45 -6.76
CA GLN A 174 12.14 -5.72 -6.05
C GLN A 174 12.81 -6.80 -6.89
N PRO A 175 13.90 -7.43 -6.39
CA PRO A 175 14.57 -8.49 -7.12
C PRO A 175 13.60 -9.66 -7.37
N ASP A 176 13.52 -10.14 -8.60
CA ASP A 176 12.72 -11.32 -8.96
C ASP A 176 13.41 -12.61 -8.47
N THR A 177 13.25 -12.86 -7.17
CA THR A 177 13.76 -14.05 -6.50
C THR A 177 12.62 -14.80 -5.84
N ILE A 178 12.82 -16.10 -5.65
CA ILE A 178 11.85 -16.96 -4.96
C ILE A 178 11.57 -16.41 -3.55
N GLU A 179 12.61 -15.93 -2.86
CA GLU A 179 12.53 -15.35 -1.53
C GLU A 179 11.67 -14.09 -1.50
N THR A 180 11.91 -13.13 -2.41
CA THR A 180 11.08 -11.91 -2.55
C THR A 180 9.63 -12.28 -2.82
N ASN A 181 9.41 -13.21 -3.75
CA ASN A 181 8.07 -13.60 -4.20
C ASN A 181 7.29 -14.31 -3.07
N ILE A 182 7.94 -15.20 -2.32
CA ILE A 182 7.34 -15.84 -1.14
C ILE A 182 7.02 -14.80 -0.06
N SER A 183 7.94 -13.85 0.22
CA SER A 183 7.72 -12.81 1.23
C SER A 183 6.47 -12.00 0.92
N GLN A 184 6.31 -11.52 -0.31
CA GLN A 184 5.16 -10.70 -0.68
C GLN A 184 3.83 -11.45 -0.61
N ILE A 185 3.83 -12.74 -0.99
CA ILE A 185 2.64 -13.58 -0.84
C ILE A 185 2.31 -13.78 0.65
N GLN A 186 3.32 -13.94 1.51
CA GLN A 186 3.13 -14.05 2.95
C GLN A 186 2.60 -12.74 3.56
N ASP A 187 3.12 -11.60 3.14
CA ASP A 187 2.66 -10.28 3.56
C ASP A 187 1.22 -10.04 3.14
N ALA A 188 0.88 -10.30 1.88
CA ALA A 188 -0.49 -10.21 1.38
C ALA A 188 -1.44 -11.15 2.14
N LYS A 189 -1.03 -12.40 2.43
CA LYS A 189 -1.82 -13.33 3.25
C LYS A 189 -2.04 -12.82 4.67
N GLY A 190 -1.00 -12.28 5.31
CA GLY A 190 -1.11 -11.70 6.66
C GLY A 190 -2.03 -10.48 6.70
N ALA A 191 -1.94 -9.63 5.68
CA ALA A 191 -2.81 -8.48 5.49
C ALA A 191 -4.28 -8.90 5.31
N ILE A 192 -4.57 -9.86 4.44
CA ILE A 192 -5.92 -10.40 4.21
C ILE A 192 -6.49 -11.06 5.47
N TRP A 193 -5.66 -11.80 6.23
CA TRP A 193 -6.08 -12.37 7.51
C TRP A 193 -6.49 -11.26 8.50
N THR A 194 -5.68 -10.21 8.62
CA THR A 194 -5.93 -9.08 9.51
C THR A 194 -7.22 -8.37 9.11
N MET A 195 -7.40 -8.05 7.82
CA MET A 195 -8.62 -7.48 7.27
C MET A 195 -9.85 -8.34 7.63
N SER A 196 -9.77 -9.65 7.42
CA SER A 196 -10.86 -10.59 7.68
C SER A 196 -11.23 -10.68 9.16
N GLU A 197 -10.24 -10.65 10.05
CA GLU A 197 -10.44 -10.69 11.50
C GLU A 197 -11.15 -9.43 12.01
N TYR A 198 -10.69 -8.24 11.60
CA TYR A 198 -11.32 -6.98 12.04
C TYR A 198 -12.70 -6.76 11.43
N ALA A 199 -12.93 -7.18 10.18
CA ALA A 199 -14.27 -7.22 9.60
C ALA A 199 -15.20 -8.20 10.36
N GLY A 200 -14.67 -9.34 10.79
CA GLY A 200 -15.39 -10.31 11.62
C GLY A 200 -15.81 -9.75 12.99
N ARG A 201 -14.94 -8.96 13.63
CA ARG A 201 -15.21 -8.28 14.91
C ARG A 201 -16.24 -7.17 14.77
N GLU A 202 -16.13 -6.36 13.71
CA GLU A 202 -17.13 -5.36 13.35
C GLU A 202 -18.51 -6.01 13.21
N ARG A 203 -18.61 -7.10 12.43
CA ARG A 203 -19.85 -7.87 12.30
C ARG A 203 -20.40 -8.34 13.66
N ALA A 204 -19.55 -8.88 14.52
CA ALA A 204 -20.00 -9.42 15.80
C ALA A 204 -20.58 -8.33 16.71
N LEU A 205 -19.94 -7.16 16.73
CA LEU A 205 -20.40 -6.01 17.51
C LEU A 205 -21.71 -5.46 16.96
N LEU A 206 -21.80 -5.22 15.65
CA LEU A 206 -23.04 -4.78 15.00
C LEU A 206 -24.16 -5.80 15.15
N GLY A 207 -23.86 -7.10 15.01
CA GLY A 207 -24.84 -8.17 15.17
C GLY A 207 -25.45 -8.20 16.58
N ARG A 208 -24.66 -7.88 17.61
CA ARG A 208 -25.15 -7.72 18.99
C ARG A 208 -26.11 -6.53 19.10
N ALA A 209 -25.73 -5.37 18.54
CA ALA A 209 -26.56 -4.16 18.57
C ALA A 209 -27.90 -4.38 17.84
N ILE A 210 -27.85 -4.97 16.64
CA ILE A 210 -29.03 -5.31 15.83
C ILE A 210 -29.94 -6.28 16.58
N SER A 211 -29.40 -7.38 17.11
CA SER A 211 -30.19 -8.39 17.83
C SER A 211 -30.79 -7.86 19.13
N GLY A 212 -30.08 -6.94 19.79
CA GLY A 212 -30.53 -6.30 21.02
C GLY A 212 -31.52 -5.15 20.79
N GLY A 213 -31.67 -4.67 19.55
CA GLY A 213 -32.44 -3.47 19.24
C GLY A 213 -31.92 -2.23 19.97
N ARG A 214 -30.62 -2.18 20.27
CA ARG A 214 -30.00 -1.10 21.04
C ARG A 214 -29.21 -0.16 20.13
N PRO A 215 -29.29 1.17 20.36
CA PRO A 215 -28.40 2.12 19.71
C PRO A 215 -26.93 1.79 19.98
N LEU A 216 -26.05 2.25 19.10
CA LEU A 216 -24.60 2.19 19.30
C LEU A 216 -24.19 3.34 20.23
N ASP A 217 -23.60 3.01 21.37
CA ASP A 217 -23.02 4.01 22.25
C ASP A 217 -21.66 4.52 21.74
N THR A 218 -21.13 5.55 22.39
CA THR A 218 -19.86 6.19 21.99
C THR A 218 -18.69 5.20 22.02
N GLU A 219 -18.66 4.28 22.99
CA GLU A 219 -17.59 3.28 23.12
C GLU A 219 -17.63 2.28 21.96
N ALA A 220 -18.84 1.82 21.59
CA ALA A 220 -19.07 0.98 20.43
C ALA A 220 -18.62 1.68 19.14
N LEU A 221 -18.98 2.94 18.94
CA LEU A 221 -18.59 3.72 17.76
C LEU A 221 -17.07 3.91 17.66
N GLN A 222 -16.38 4.19 18.77
CA GLN A 222 -14.92 4.29 18.81
C GLN A 222 -14.25 2.96 18.46
N THR A 223 -14.77 1.86 19.02
CA THR A 223 -14.27 0.51 18.74
C THR A 223 -14.45 0.14 17.27
N LEU A 224 -15.63 0.43 16.72
CA LEU A 224 -15.96 0.20 15.31
C LEU A 224 -15.07 1.02 14.36
N ALA A 225 -14.83 2.29 14.68
CA ALA A 225 -13.90 3.13 13.92
C ALA A 225 -12.47 2.57 13.92
N ALA A 226 -12.00 2.07 15.07
CA ALA A 226 -10.70 1.43 15.19
C ALA A 226 -10.60 0.13 14.36
N TYR A 227 -11.66 -0.68 14.33
CA TYR A 227 -11.72 -1.86 13.47
C TYR A 227 -11.70 -1.49 11.99
N ARG A 228 -12.47 -0.47 11.60
CA ARG A 228 -12.53 -0.03 10.22
C ARG A 228 -11.17 0.46 9.72
N GLY A 229 -10.47 1.26 10.52
CA GLY A 229 -9.12 1.70 10.18
C GLY A 229 -8.14 0.53 9.97
N ARG A 230 -8.25 -0.54 10.77
CA ARG A 230 -7.42 -1.75 10.60
C ARG A 230 -7.77 -2.52 9.33
N VAL A 231 -9.04 -2.59 8.96
CA VAL A 231 -9.50 -3.21 7.70
C VAL A 231 -8.91 -2.47 6.51
N GLU A 232 -9.08 -1.15 6.45
CA GLU A 232 -8.62 -0.32 5.33
C GLU A 232 -7.09 -0.33 5.21
N GLN A 233 -6.38 -0.17 6.33
CA GLN A 233 -4.92 -0.21 6.33
C GLN A 233 -4.37 -1.57 5.89
N SER A 234 -5.03 -2.67 6.30
CA SER A 234 -4.61 -4.01 5.88
C SER A 234 -4.88 -4.23 4.39
N TRP A 235 -5.98 -3.71 3.85
CA TRP A 235 -6.25 -3.82 2.42
C TRP A 235 -5.20 -3.09 1.56
N LEU A 236 -4.75 -1.91 1.99
CA LEU A 236 -3.68 -1.18 1.31
C LEU A 236 -2.35 -1.97 1.25
N ALA A 237 -2.08 -2.82 2.24
CA ALA A 237 -0.88 -3.67 2.26
C ALA A 237 -0.93 -4.81 1.24
N VAL A 238 -2.07 -5.07 0.60
CA VAL A 238 -2.22 -6.07 -0.48
C VAL A 238 -1.82 -5.49 -1.84
N ALA A 239 -1.89 -4.16 -2.01
CA ALA A 239 -1.63 -3.48 -3.28
C ALA A 239 -0.27 -3.79 -3.93
N PRO A 240 0.85 -3.91 -3.19
CA PRO A 240 2.14 -4.26 -3.79
C PRO A 240 2.09 -5.58 -4.55
N TYR A 241 1.47 -6.62 -3.97
CA TYR A 241 1.33 -7.92 -4.63
C TYR A 241 0.45 -7.84 -5.88
N LEU A 242 -0.66 -7.09 -5.81
CA LEU A 242 -1.60 -6.95 -6.94
C LEU A 242 -1.03 -6.12 -8.10
N SER A 243 0.00 -5.31 -7.85
CA SER A 243 0.61 -4.45 -8.86
C SER A 243 1.74 -5.15 -9.62
N ARG A 244 2.10 -6.38 -9.23
CA ARG A 244 3.14 -7.17 -9.92
C ARG A 244 2.69 -7.57 -11.31
N LYS A 245 3.60 -7.56 -12.27
CA LYS A 245 3.36 -8.04 -13.64
C LYS A 245 3.01 -9.53 -13.71
N ASP A 246 3.54 -10.32 -12.79
CA ASP A 246 3.34 -11.76 -12.69
C ASP A 246 2.33 -12.16 -11.59
N ALA A 247 1.52 -11.20 -11.10
CA ALA A 247 0.47 -11.49 -10.14
C ALA A 247 -0.49 -12.56 -10.69
N ASP A 248 -0.84 -13.54 -9.85
CA ASP A 248 -1.74 -14.62 -10.23
C ASP A 248 -3.12 -14.07 -10.61
N SER A 249 -3.61 -14.41 -11.80
CA SER A 249 -4.88 -13.90 -12.34
C SER A 249 -6.08 -14.24 -11.46
N ASP A 250 -6.07 -15.37 -10.77
CA ASP A 250 -7.14 -15.76 -9.86
C ASP A 250 -7.14 -14.86 -8.61
N VAL A 251 -5.95 -14.44 -8.15
CA VAL A 251 -5.83 -13.49 -7.04
C VAL A 251 -6.25 -12.09 -7.45
N LEU A 252 -5.90 -11.64 -8.66
CA LEU A 252 -6.38 -10.37 -9.22
C LEU A 252 -7.91 -10.35 -9.32
N ALA A 253 -8.52 -11.42 -9.84
CA ALA A 253 -9.98 -11.54 -9.91
C ALA A 253 -10.64 -11.54 -8.52
N ALA A 254 -10.05 -12.25 -7.55
CA ALA A 254 -10.55 -12.25 -6.17
C ALA A 254 -10.45 -10.85 -5.54
N ALA A 255 -9.37 -10.12 -5.78
CA ALA A 255 -9.20 -8.76 -5.27
C ALA A 255 -10.21 -7.78 -5.88
N ALA A 256 -10.48 -7.89 -7.19
CA ALA A 256 -11.53 -7.13 -7.85
C ALA A 256 -12.91 -7.39 -7.21
N ALA A 257 -13.23 -8.66 -6.93
CA ALA A 257 -14.48 -9.03 -6.26
C ALA A 257 -14.58 -8.47 -4.82
N VAL A 258 -13.46 -8.39 -4.08
CA VAL A 258 -13.42 -7.71 -2.76
C VAL A 258 -13.72 -6.23 -2.91
N ASN A 259 -13.11 -5.53 -3.87
CA ASN A 259 -13.39 -4.12 -4.13
C ASN A 259 -14.87 -3.89 -4.48
N GLU A 260 -15.43 -4.68 -5.40
CA GLU A 260 -16.83 -4.54 -5.81
C GLU A 260 -17.82 -4.87 -4.67
N THR A 261 -17.55 -5.96 -3.95
CA THR A 261 -18.49 -6.48 -2.96
C THR A 261 -18.31 -5.79 -1.61
N PHE A 262 -17.12 -5.85 -1.03
CA PHE A 262 -16.85 -5.40 0.33
C PHE A 262 -16.77 -3.87 0.43
N PHE A 263 -16.00 -3.23 -0.45
CA PHE A 263 -15.84 -1.78 -0.47
C PHE A 263 -16.89 -1.05 -1.33
N GLY A 264 -17.59 -1.78 -2.20
CA GLY A 264 -18.71 -1.26 -2.97
C GLY A 264 -20.06 -1.57 -2.32
N SER A 265 -20.74 -2.62 -2.81
CA SER A 265 -22.15 -2.89 -2.47
C SER A 265 -22.43 -3.09 -0.97
N PHE A 266 -21.51 -3.72 -0.23
CA PHE A 266 -21.66 -3.93 1.21
C PHE A 266 -21.52 -2.62 2.01
N GLU A 267 -20.71 -1.67 1.55
CA GLU A 267 -20.48 -0.40 2.23
C GLU A 267 -21.78 0.39 2.41
N ALA A 268 -22.67 0.38 1.41
CA ALA A 268 -23.98 1.01 1.51
C ALA A 268 -24.85 0.40 2.62
N THR A 269 -24.80 -0.93 2.79
CA THR A 269 -25.52 -1.61 3.87
C THR A 269 -24.91 -1.28 5.23
N ARG A 270 -23.58 -1.25 5.31
CA ARG A 270 -22.82 -0.89 6.50
C ARG A 270 -23.21 0.52 6.96
N GLU A 271 -23.16 1.51 6.07
CA GLU A 271 -23.49 2.89 6.40
C GLU A 271 -24.93 3.02 6.93
N ALA A 272 -25.91 2.36 6.28
CA ALA A 272 -27.29 2.35 6.76
C ALA A 272 -27.44 1.75 8.18
N VAL A 273 -26.68 0.70 8.50
CA VAL A 273 -26.66 0.11 9.85
C VAL A 273 -26.04 1.06 10.87
N TYR A 274 -24.95 1.75 10.52
CA TYR A 274 -24.33 2.75 11.40
C TYR A 274 -25.29 3.92 11.66
N GLN A 275 -25.92 4.46 10.62
CA GLN A 275 -26.88 5.57 10.76
C GLN A 275 -28.09 5.18 11.64
N ALA A 276 -28.61 3.96 11.49
CA ALA A 276 -29.67 3.46 12.38
C ALA A 276 -29.17 3.30 13.83
N GLY A 277 -27.96 2.77 14.01
CA GLY A 277 -27.33 2.61 15.32
C GLY A 277 -27.07 3.95 16.03
N ILE A 278 -26.65 4.98 15.30
CA ILE A 278 -26.40 6.33 15.84
C ILE A 278 -27.71 7.04 16.18
N SER A 279 -28.71 6.97 15.29
CA SER A 279 -30.00 7.65 15.48
C SER A 279 -30.95 6.91 16.43
N GLY A 280 -30.61 5.67 16.83
CA GLY A 280 -31.50 4.80 17.61
C GLY A 280 -32.74 4.34 16.85
N SER A 281 -32.75 4.49 15.53
CA SER A 281 -33.83 4.01 14.66
C SER A 281 -33.78 2.49 14.53
N PRO A 282 -34.90 1.83 14.18
CA PRO A 282 -34.88 0.40 13.85
C PRO A 282 -33.81 0.11 12.81
N PHE A 283 -32.94 -0.86 13.11
CA PHE A 283 -31.96 -1.30 12.13
C PHE A 283 -32.67 -1.76 10.86
N PRO A 284 -32.14 -1.42 9.67
CA PRO A 284 -32.72 -1.90 8.43
C PRO A 284 -32.86 -3.41 8.52
N SER A 285 -34.00 -3.94 8.07
CA SER A 285 -34.25 -5.37 8.02
C SER A 285 -33.28 -5.97 7.00
N THR A 286 -32.03 -6.18 7.40
CA THR A 286 -31.13 -7.04 6.66
C THR A 286 -31.84 -8.37 6.61
N PRO A 287 -32.28 -8.85 5.43
CA PRO A 287 -32.76 -10.22 5.35
C PRO A 287 -31.65 -11.08 5.96
N ARG A 288 -32.01 -12.16 6.66
CA ARG A 288 -31.08 -13.09 7.33
C ARG A 288 -29.93 -13.57 6.40
N SER A 289 -30.06 -13.36 5.09
CA SER A 289 -29.06 -13.50 4.04
C SER A 289 -27.92 -12.45 4.01
N GLY A 290 -28.11 -11.22 4.51
CA GLY A 290 -27.09 -10.15 4.53
C GLY A 290 -25.99 -10.37 5.57
N LEU A 291 -26.35 -10.84 6.76
CA LEU A 291 -25.38 -11.27 7.79
C LEU A 291 -24.54 -12.49 7.35
N ARG A 292 -25.04 -13.28 6.39
CA ARG A 292 -24.34 -14.41 5.75
C ARG A 292 -23.44 -13.97 4.58
N ARG A 293 -23.65 -12.76 4.02
CA ARG A 293 -22.82 -12.11 2.99
C ARG A 293 -21.67 -11.28 3.56
N LEU A 294 -21.59 -11.15 4.88
CA LEU A 294 -20.34 -10.74 5.50
C LEU A 294 -19.33 -11.86 5.23
N PRO A 295 -18.22 -11.60 4.52
CA PRO A 295 -17.31 -12.64 4.09
C PRO A 295 -16.92 -13.47 5.31
N ALA A 296 -17.44 -14.70 5.37
CA ALA A 296 -16.95 -15.66 6.33
C ALA A 296 -15.48 -15.90 6.00
N GLN A 297 -14.62 -16.08 7.01
CA GLN A 297 -13.21 -16.44 6.86
C GLN A 297 -13.01 -17.59 5.86
N SER A 298 -14.01 -18.47 5.71
CA SER A 298 -14.01 -19.54 4.73
C SER A 298 -13.96 -19.05 3.28
N THR A 299 -14.64 -17.96 2.90
CA THR A 299 -14.72 -17.52 1.49
C THR A 299 -13.46 -16.81 1.01
N CYS A 300 -12.75 -16.11 1.90
CA CYS A 300 -11.51 -15.40 1.57
C CYS A 300 -10.28 -16.33 1.48
N CYS A 301 -10.30 -17.45 2.24
CA CYS A 301 -9.15 -18.35 2.37
C CYS A 301 -9.28 -19.70 1.63
N LEU A 302 -10.45 -20.03 1.05
CA LEU A 302 -10.67 -21.31 0.38
C LEU A 302 -10.08 -21.50 -1.03
N PRO A 303 -9.75 -20.48 -1.86
CA PRO A 303 -9.22 -20.76 -3.20
C PRO A 303 -7.88 -21.51 -3.17
N TRP A 304 -7.09 -21.29 -2.11
CA TRP A 304 -5.73 -21.81 -1.95
C TRP A 304 -5.64 -23.32 -1.63
N ARG A 305 -6.76 -24.04 -1.53
CA ARG A 305 -6.78 -25.46 -1.15
C ARG A 305 -6.97 -26.44 -2.32
N LYS A 306 -7.25 -25.97 -3.55
CA LYS A 306 -7.35 -26.86 -4.70
C LYS A 306 -5.98 -27.06 -5.35
N ARG A 307 -5.25 -28.09 -4.91
CA ARG A 307 -4.24 -28.72 -5.78
C ARG A 307 -4.96 -29.33 -6.99
N PRO A 308 -4.44 -29.22 -8.21
CA PRO A 308 -4.86 -30.10 -9.27
C PRO A 308 -4.42 -31.53 -8.90
N GLU A 309 -5.39 -32.42 -8.78
CA GLU A 309 -5.13 -33.86 -8.72
C GLU A 309 -4.36 -34.25 -9.99
N ARG A 310 -3.17 -34.83 -9.83
CA ARG A 310 -2.46 -35.45 -10.95
C ARG A 310 -3.34 -36.59 -11.49
N PRO A 311 -3.64 -36.65 -12.79
CA PRO A 311 -4.27 -37.84 -13.37
C PRO A 311 -3.33 -39.02 -13.14
N GLY A 312 -3.89 -40.11 -12.63
CA GLY A 312 -3.17 -41.33 -12.31
C GLY A 312 -2.37 -41.87 -13.50
N ALA A 313 -1.16 -42.32 -13.22
CA ALA A 313 -0.42 -43.21 -14.09
C ALA A 313 -1.18 -44.55 -14.17
N ASN A 314 -1.63 -44.88 -15.37
CA ASN A 314 -1.67 -46.25 -15.85
C ASN A 314 -0.50 -46.42 -16.82
#